data_AF-A0A7I7X9A6-F1
#
_entry.id   AF-A0A7I7X9A6-F1
#
_cell.length_a   1.000
_cell.length_b   1.000
_cell.length_c   1.000
_cell.angle_alpha   90.00
_cell.angle_beta   90.00
_cell.angle_gamma   90.00
#
_symmetry.space_group_name_H-M   'P 1'
#
loop_
_entity.id
_entity.type
_entity.pdbx_description
1 polymer ?
#
loop_
_entity_poly.entity_id
_entity_poly.type
_entity_poly.pdbx_seq_one_letter_code
_entity_poly.pdbx_strand_id
1 'polypeptide(L)'
;MPGSICDILPSAAALLGVPGATDTLGLREPVGDVQRVAVVLVDGLGYHLLPQLARDAPLLSAVLAGSTGHLIELRSTFPSTTPTSLVSLGTGVSPGEHGVLGFTVNIPGTEQVLTHIYWGDEPSPALWQPVPTWFERLRAAGVSARAVLPEMFIGSGLTESAYRGAEFRPVAKGQPYVQRFVEALDSPGLVYGYTAALDHAAHVSGIGSSHWHAAAAKVDALLGHLLEELPGDTVLMVTADHGGINVPDAARLDLDADPALRAGIRMVAGEPRVRYLHTEPGATADVLAAWTERLAGRASVQTREQAVASGVFGPVRDEHLARIGDIVVTCTGDNAILATAHEPPQAAQLVGFHGGLAPEETAIPLIVFSR
;
A
#
# COMPACT_ATOMS: atom_id res chain seq x y z
N MET A 1 -12.15 -11.40 -4.26
CA MET A 1 -12.63 -12.21 -3.12
C MET A 1 -12.68 -11.28 -1.93
N PRO A 2 -13.70 -11.38 -1.04
CA PRO A 2 -13.73 -10.63 0.20
C PRO A 2 -12.47 -10.90 1.03
N GLY A 3 -12.07 -9.93 1.84
CA GLY A 3 -10.92 -10.07 2.76
C GLY A 3 -9.66 -9.37 2.26
N SER A 4 -9.81 -8.24 1.57
CA SER A 4 -8.69 -7.44 1.05
C SER A 4 -8.80 -5.96 1.42
N ILE A 5 -7.72 -5.22 1.21
CA ILE A 5 -7.70 -3.76 1.37
C ILE A 5 -8.78 -3.05 0.51
N CYS A 6 -9.15 -3.65 -0.63
CA CYS A 6 -10.18 -3.13 -1.52
C CYS A 6 -11.57 -3.12 -0.87
N ASP A 7 -11.80 -3.94 0.17
CA ASP A 7 -13.09 -4.09 0.84
C ASP A 7 -13.35 -3.03 1.93
N ILE A 8 -12.31 -2.30 2.34
CA ILE A 8 -12.35 -1.40 3.51
C ILE A 8 -13.23 -0.18 3.25
N LEU A 9 -12.96 0.63 2.22
CA LEU A 9 -13.77 1.82 1.95
C LEU A 9 -15.19 1.52 1.44
N PRO A 10 -15.46 0.47 0.62
CA PRO A 10 -16.82 0.04 0.36
C PRO A 10 -17.59 -0.29 1.65
N SER A 11 -16.98 -1.01 2.59
CA SER A 11 -17.64 -1.38 3.85
C SER A 11 -17.83 -0.16 4.76
N ALA A 12 -16.85 0.73 4.84
CA ALA A 12 -16.98 2.02 5.54
C ALA A 12 -18.11 2.88 4.95
N ALA A 13 -18.23 2.96 3.63
CA ALA A 13 -19.31 3.68 2.96
C ALA A 13 -20.67 3.02 3.22
N ALA A 14 -20.73 1.69 3.29
CA ALA A 14 -21.95 0.96 3.61
C ALA A 14 -22.43 1.27 5.04
N LEU A 15 -21.51 1.35 6.02
CA LEU A 15 -21.82 1.77 7.39
C LEU A 15 -22.49 3.16 7.43
N LEU A 16 -22.02 4.09 6.60
CA LEU A 16 -22.56 5.45 6.44
C LEU A 16 -23.85 5.52 5.59
N GLY A 17 -24.40 4.38 5.16
CA GLY A 17 -25.66 4.31 4.42
C GLY A 17 -25.56 4.78 2.96
N VAL A 18 -24.37 4.76 2.36
CA VAL A 18 -24.14 5.18 0.98
C VAL A 18 -24.81 4.20 0.00
N PRO A 19 -25.67 4.66 -0.93
CA PRO A 19 -26.29 3.78 -1.92
C PRO A 19 -25.28 3.04 -2.79
N GLY A 20 -25.48 1.74 -2.97
CA GLY A 20 -24.60 0.88 -3.79
C GLY A 20 -23.30 0.46 -3.10
N ALA A 21 -23.04 0.91 -1.88
CA ALA A 21 -21.97 0.38 -1.04
C ALA A 21 -22.40 -0.94 -0.38
N THR A 22 -21.45 -1.86 -0.24
CA THR A 22 -21.68 -3.19 0.36
C THR A 22 -20.71 -3.38 1.52
N ASP A 23 -21.25 -3.79 2.67
CA ASP A 23 -20.46 -4.21 3.82
C ASP A 23 -19.95 -5.64 3.61
N THR A 24 -18.90 -5.78 2.81
CA THR A 24 -18.30 -7.09 2.50
C THR A 24 -17.49 -7.65 3.67
N LEU A 25 -17.11 -6.79 4.62
CA LEU A 25 -16.37 -7.15 5.83
C LEU A 25 -17.28 -7.46 7.03
N GLY A 26 -18.60 -7.31 6.89
CA GLY A 26 -19.56 -7.62 7.96
C GLY A 26 -19.41 -6.73 9.19
N LEU A 27 -19.00 -5.47 9.01
CA LEU A 27 -18.70 -4.54 10.09
C LEU A 27 -19.93 -4.03 10.82
N ARG A 28 -21.10 -3.98 10.17
CA ARG A 28 -22.32 -3.40 10.76
C ARG A 28 -22.79 -4.17 11.99
N GLU A 29 -22.70 -5.50 11.96
CA GLU A 29 -23.13 -6.35 13.08
C GLU A 29 -22.36 -6.03 14.39
N PRO A 30 -21.01 -5.98 14.41
CA PRO A 30 -20.26 -5.67 15.62
C PRO A 30 -20.27 -4.18 16.02
N VAL A 31 -20.42 -3.24 15.07
CA VAL A 31 -20.28 -1.78 15.37
C VAL A 31 -21.61 -1.05 15.55
N GLY A 32 -22.71 -1.60 15.06
CA GLY A 32 -24.03 -0.96 15.09
C GLY A 32 -24.16 0.20 14.10
N ASP A 33 -25.16 1.05 14.35
CA ASP A 33 -25.39 2.26 13.56
C ASP A 33 -24.41 3.36 14.00
N VAL A 34 -23.68 3.92 13.04
CA VAL A 34 -22.68 4.97 13.26
C VAL A 34 -22.92 6.16 12.37
N GLN A 35 -22.54 7.35 12.83
CA GLN A 35 -22.57 8.57 12.01
C GLN A 35 -21.20 8.92 11.45
N ARG A 36 -20.14 8.35 12.03
CA ARG A 36 -18.75 8.66 11.68
C ARG A 36 -17.96 7.38 11.48
N VAL A 37 -17.18 7.34 10.42
CA VAL A 37 -16.18 6.30 10.19
C VAL A 37 -14.81 6.96 10.10
N ALA A 38 -13.92 6.60 11.00
CA ALA A 38 -12.51 6.97 10.97
C ALA A 38 -11.71 5.79 10.41
N VAL A 39 -10.86 6.04 9.41
CA VAL A 39 -9.93 5.05 8.87
C VAL A 39 -8.52 5.61 9.01
N VAL A 40 -7.66 4.90 9.74
CA VAL A 40 -6.24 5.24 9.88
C VAL A 40 -5.41 4.14 9.24
N LEU A 41 -4.67 4.48 8.19
CA LEU A 41 -3.68 3.59 7.59
C LEU A 41 -2.31 3.84 8.23
N VAL A 42 -1.76 2.80 8.83
CA VAL A 42 -0.40 2.77 9.36
C VAL A 42 0.45 2.00 8.34
N ASP A 43 1.27 2.73 7.61
CA ASP A 43 2.13 2.17 6.56
C ASP A 43 3.07 1.10 7.15
N GLY A 44 3.14 -0.06 6.50
CA GLY A 44 3.99 -1.18 6.92
C GLY A 44 3.55 -1.91 8.20
N LEU A 45 2.33 -1.67 8.72
CA LEU A 45 1.78 -2.42 9.86
C LEU A 45 1.31 -3.82 9.45
N GLY A 46 2.24 -4.69 9.03
CA GLY A 46 1.92 -6.06 8.62
C GLY A 46 1.29 -6.91 9.74
N TYR A 47 0.33 -7.76 9.38
CA TYR A 47 -0.39 -8.62 10.34
C TYR A 47 0.55 -9.54 11.12
N HIS A 48 1.50 -10.15 10.43
CA HIS A 48 2.51 -11.03 11.05
C HIS A 48 3.55 -10.27 11.90
N LEU A 49 3.60 -8.93 11.82
CA LEU A 49 4.48 -8.11 12.64
C LEU A 49 3.86 -7.75 14.00
N LEU A 50 2.53 -7.88 14.14
CA LEU A 50 1.80 -7.51 15.38
C LEU A 50 2.37 -8.18 16.66
N PRO A 51 2.69 -9.48 16.69
CA PRO A 51 3.23 -10.10 17.91
C PRO A 51 4.58 -9.50 18.37
N GLN A 52 5.37 -8.99 17.43
CA GLN A 52 6.63 -8.33 17.76
C GLN A 52 6.38 -6.90 18.26
N LEU A 53 5.49 -6.16 17.58
CA LEU A 53 5.11 -4.79 17.93
C LEU A 53 4.48 -4.69 19.32
N ALA A 54 3.63 -5.65 19.67
CA ALA A 54 2.90 -5.68 20.95
C ALA A 54 3.77 -5.67 22.21
N ARG A 55 5.08 -5.89 22.09
CA ARG A 55 6.03 -5.81 23.21
C ARG A 55 6.19 -4.38 23.75
N ASP A 56 6.05 -3.38 22.89
CA ASP A 56 6.26 -1.97 23.21
C ASP A 56 5.03 -1.10 22.87
N ALA A 57 3.93 -1.74 22.50
CA ALA A 57 2.69 -1.13 22.02
C ALA A 57 1.50 -1.69 22.83
N PRO A 58 1.14 -1.08 23.98
CA PRO A 58 0.10 -1.59 24.88
C PRO A 58 -1.28 -1.75 24.24
N LEU A 59 -1.71 -0.83 23.36
CA LEU A 59 -2.99 -0.96 22.66
C LEU A 59 -2.97 -2.16 21.70
N LEU A 60 -1.91 -2.31 20.89
CA LEU A 60 -1.76 -3.47 20.01
C LEU A 60 -1.68 -4.79 20.80
N SER A 61 -1.04 -4.78 21.97
CA SER A 61 -1.00 -5.92 22.89
C SER A 61 -2.39 -6.30 23.38
N ALA A 62 -3.20 -5.32 23.78
CA ALA A 62 -4.58 -5.53 24.19
C ALA A 62 -5.47 -6.06 23.04
N VAL A 63 -5.24 -5.57 21.82
CA VAL A 63 -5.91 -6.08 20.60
C VAL A 63 -5.58 -7.56 20.36
N LEU A 64 -4.30 -7.94 20.40
CA LEU A 64 -3.90 -9.34 20.24
C LEU A 64 -4.43 -10.25 21.35
N ALA A 65 -4.56 -9.72 22.57
CA ALA A 65 -5.16 -10.45 23.68
C ALA A 65 -6.70 -10.55 23.58
N GLY A 66 -7.32 -9.88 22.61
CA GLY A 66 -8.79 -9.83 22.45
C GLY A 66 -9.50 -9.06 23.55
N SER A 67 -8.79 -8.18 24.28
CA SER A 67 -9.38 -7.38 25.36
C SER A 67 -9.95 -6.04 24.88
N THR A 68 -9.57 -5.59 23.68
CA THR A 68 -10.12 -4.40 23.03
C THR A 68 -10.01 -4.53 21.51
N GLY A 69 -10.90 -3.87 20.78
CA GLY A 69 -10.95 -3.92 19.32
C GLY A 69 -11.25 -5.31 18.77
N HIS A 70 -11.65 -5.35 17.50
CA HIS A 70 -11.84 -6.58 16.74
C HIS A 70 -10.78 -6.66 15.64
N LEU A 71 -9.90 -7.67 15.72
CA LEU A 71 -8.83 -7.90 14.76
C LEU A 71 -9.27 -8.89 13.67
N ILE A 72 -9.16 -8.46 12.42
CA ILE A 72 -9.40 -9.25 11.23
C ILE A 72 -8.10 -9.27 10.40
N GLU A 73 -7.73 -10.44 9.88
CA GLU A 73 -6.67 -10.55 8.87
C GLU A 73 -7.25 -10.26 7.48
N LEU A 74 -6.71 -9.26 6.80
CA LEU A 74 -6.99 -8.96 5.39
C LEU A 74 -5.73 -9.15 4.56
N ARG A 75 -5.87 -9.05 3.24
CA ARG A 75 -4.76 -9.05 2.29
C ARG A 75 -4.59 -7.70 1.59
N SER A 76 -3.36 -7.24 1.48
CA SER A 76 -3.01 -6.18 0.55
C SER A 76 -3.02 -6.71 -0.89
N THR A 77 -2.85 -5.79 -1.84
CA THR A 77 -2.80 -6.11 -3.26
C THR A 77 -1.40 -6.53 -3.70
N PHE A 78 -1.28 -6.96 -4.96
CA PHE A 78 0.02 -7.17 -5.59
C PHE A 78 0.31 -6.10 -6.66
N PRO A 79 1.50 -5.49 -6.67
CA PRO A 79 2.56 -5.59 -5.66
C PRO A 79 2.10 -5.06 -4.29
N SER A 80 2.65 -5.62 -3.21
CA SER A 80 2.36 -5.21 -1.82
C SER A 80 3.13 -3.94 -1.46
N THR A 81 2.77 -2.84 -2.10
CA THR A 81 3.50 -1.58 -2.06
C THR A 81 2.55 -0.40 -1.92
N THR A 82 3.00 0.66 -1.23
CA THR A 82 2.18 1.80 -0.84
C THR A 82 1.36 2.38 -2.00
N PRO A 83 1.93 2.75 -3.18
CA PRO A 83 1.12 3.38 -4.22
C PRO A 83 -0.04 2.51 -4.72
N THR A 84 0.22 1.23 -4.90
CA THR A 84 -0.76 0.24 -5.37
C THR A 84 -1.87 0.07 -4.33
N SER A 85 -1.49 -0.21 -3.09
CA SER A 85 -2.43 -0.47 -2.00
C SER A 85 -3.27 0.75 -1.64
N LEU A 86 -2.69 1.96 -1.61
CA LEU A 86 -3.43 3.19 -1.34
C LEU A 86 -4.51 3.47 -2.40
N VAL A 87 -4.20 3.25 -3.67
CA VAL A 87 -5.18 3.43 -4.76
C VAL A 87 -6.23 2.32 -4.74
N SER A 88 -5.84 1.08 -4.44
CA SER A 88 -6.78 -0.04 -4.23
C SER A 88 -7.74 0.23 -3.07
N LEU A 89 -7.25 0.74 -1.94
CA LEU A 89 -8.08 1.22 -0.82
C LEU A 89 -9.03 2.31 -1.29
N GLY A 90 -8.49 3.34 -1.93
CA GLY A 90 -9.22 4.53 -2.38
C GLY A 90 -10.33 4.24 -3.38
N THR A 91 -10.13 3.25 -4.25
CA THR A 91 -11.06 2.94 -5.36
C THR A 91 -11.94 1.72 -5.08
N GLY A 92 -11.51 0.87 -4.15
CA GLY A 92 -12.12 -0.41 -3.81
C GLY A 92 -12.01 -1.46 -4.92
N VAL A 93 -11.06 -1.33 -5.84
CA VAL A 93 -10.84 -2.28 -6.94
C VAL A 93 -9.38 -2.71 -7.01
N SER A 94 -9.11 -3.77 -7.77
CA SER A 94 -7.77 -4.35 -7.89
C SER A 94 -6.82 -3.49 -8.76
N PRO A 95 -5.49 -3.69 -8.66
CA PRO A 95 -4.50 -2.90 -9.39
C PRO A 95 -4.64 -2.91 -10.90
N GLY A 96 -5.03 -4.06 -11.47
CA GLY A 96 -5.30 -4.19 -12.90
C GLY A 96 -6.40 -3.26 -13.39
N GLU A 97 -7.38 -2.97 -12.53
CA GLU A 97 -8.52 -2.12 -12.86
C GLU A 97 -8.20 -0.64 -12.71
N HIS A 98 -7.43 -0.24 -11.70
CA HIS A 98 -7.10 1.18 -11.46
C HIS A 98 -5.77 1.63 -12.08
N GLY A 99 -4.89 0.70 -12.49
CA GLY A 99 -3.72 0.97 -13.31
C GLY A 99 -2.46 1.46 -12.58
N VAL A 100 -2.52 1.64 -11.26
CA VAL A 100 -1.33 1.91 -10.43
C VAL A 100 -0.78 0.54 -10.00
N LEU A 101 0.21 0.07 -10.76
CA LEU A 101 0.61 -1.34 -10.80
C LEU A 101 1.95 -1.62 -10.11
N GLY A 102 2.51 -0.66 -9.36
CA GLY A 102 3.77 -0.85 -8.65
C GLY A 102 4.35 0.46 -8.15
N PHE A 103 5.46 0.39 -7.43
CA PHE A 103 6.15 1.59 -6.92
C PHE A 103 6.70 2.46 -8.06
N THR A 104 7.43 1.81 -8.99
CA THR A 104 7.82 2.40 -10.27
C THR A 104 7.27 1.60 -11.45
N VAL A 105 6.88 2.28 -12.53
CA VAL A 105 6.38 1.64 -13.76
C VAL A 105 6.81 2.45 -14.98
N ASN A 106 6.93 1.78 -16.13
CA ASN A 106 7.16 2.46 -17.41
C ASN A 106 5.98 3.36 -17.78
N ILE A 107 6.26 4.55 -18.33
CA ILE A 107 5.26 5.38 -19.01
C ILE A 107 5.19 4.92 -20.47
N PRO A 108 4.10 4.26 -20.90
CA PRO A 108 4.02 3.66 -22.24
C PRO A 108 4.27 4.68 -23.36
N GLY A 109 5.07 4.28 -24.35
CA GLY A 109 5.44 5.14 -25.48
C GLY A 109 6.58 6.13 -25.20
N THR A 110 7.23 6.04 -24.03
CA THR A 110 8.36 6.90 -23.65
C THR A 110 9.55 6.05 -23.15
N GLU A 111 10.68 6.72 -22.88
CA GLU A 111 11.83 6.15 -22.18
C GLU A 111 11.86 6.58 -20.69
N GLN A 112 10.71 6.92 -20.12
CA GLN A 112 10.59 7.39 -18.74
C GLN A 112 9.94 6.35 -17.82
N VAL A 113 10.46 6.28 -16.60
CA VAL A 113 9.88 5.53 -15.49
C VAL A 113 9.16 6.51 -14.57
N LEU A 114 7.89 6.23 -14.29
CA LEU A 114 7.11 6.95 -13.29
C LEU A 114 7.39 6.34 -11.91
N THR A 115 7.86 7.16 -10.96
CA THR A 115 7.91 6.81 -9.54
C THR A 115 6.71 7.45 -8.84
N HIS A 116 5.73 6.64 -8.43
CA HIS A 116 4.42 7.16 -7.99
C HIS A 116 4.50 8.07 -6.76
N ILE A 117 5.45 7.84 -5.84
CA ILE A 117 5.60 8.68 -4.65
C ILE A 117 6.22 10.07 -4.93
N TYR A 118 6.81 10.25 -6.12
CA TYR A 118 7.37 11.53 -6.59
C TYR A 118 6.59 12.11 -7.77
N TRP A 119 5.44 11.50 -8.08
CA TRP A 119 4.62 11.91 -9.19
C TRP A 119 3.91 13.23 -8.90
N GLY A 120 4.16 14.22 -9.77
CA GLY A 120 3.38 15.45 -9.84
C GLY A 120 2.07 15.21 -10.57
N ASP A 121 1.90 15.88 -11.70
CA ASP A 121 0.68 15.88 -12.50
C ASP A 121 0.85 15.27 -13.90
N GLU A 122 2.04 14.79 -14.24
CA GLU A 122 2.35 14.14 -15.53
C GLU A 122 2.87 12.71 -15.34
N PRO A 123 2.21 11.69 -15.93
CA PRO A 123 0.94 11.78 -16.68
C PRO A 123 -0.22 12.28 -15.81
N SER A 124 -1.29 12.81 -16.42
CA SER A 124 -2.46 13.30 -15.67
C SER A 124 -3.02 12.23 -14.70
N PRO A 125 -3.19 12.52 -13.39
CA PRO A 125 -3.68 11.53 -12.42
C PRO A 125 -5.05 10.95 -12.74
N ALA A 126 -5.97 11.76 -13.25
CA ALA A 126 -7.30 11.30 -13.63
C ALA A 126 -7.32 10.38 -14.87
N LEU A 127 -6.33 10.52 -15.75
CA LEU A 127 -6.17 9.63 -16.91
C LEU A 127 -5.36 8.37 -16.54
N TRP A 128 -4.35 8.53 -15.69
CA TRP A 128 -3.51 7.43 -15.25
C TRP A 128 -4.30 6.46 -14.35
N GLN A 129 -5.12 7.00 -13.44
CA GLN A 129 -6.03 6.29 -12.57
C GLN A 129 -7.47 6.75 -12.89
N PRO A 130 -8.22 6.00 -13.72
CA PRO A 130 -9.53 6.45 -14.21
C PRO A 130 -10.72 5.97 -13.35
N VAL A 131 -10.51 5.14 -12.33
CA VAL A 131 -11.60 4.59 -11.52
C VAL A 131 -12.07 5.63 -10.50
N PRO A 132 -13.38 5.96 -10.40
CA PRO A 132 -13.85 6.88 -9.37
C PRO A 132 -13.51 6.39 -7.96
N THR A 133 -12.92 7.25 -7.14
CA THR A 133 -12.60 6.90 -5.75
C THR A 133 -13.86 6.79 -4.90
N TRP A 134 -13.78 6.15 -3.75
CA TRP A 134 -14.84 6.16 -2.75
C TRP A 134 -15.09 7.55 -2.18
N PHE A 135 -14.10 8.45 -2.18
CA PHE A 135 -14.29 9.84 -1.77
C PHE A 135 -15.17 10.61 -2.76
N GLU A 136 -14.99 10.40 -4.08
CA GLU A 136 -15.91 10.93 -5.11
C GLU A 136 -17.32 10.37 -4.93
N ARG A 137 -17.44 9.06 -4.69
CA ARG A 137 -18.74 8.38 -4.50
C ARG A 137 -19.47 8.87 -3.26
N LEU A 138 -18.77 9.01 -2.12
CA LEU A 138 -19.29 9.56 -0.87
C LEU A 138 -19.82 10.98 -1.09
N ARG A 139 -19.02 11.84 -1.72
CA ARG A 139 -19.41 13.22 -2.03
C ARG A 139 -20.64 13.27 -2.93
N ALA A 140 -20.71 12.43 -3.96
CA ALA A 140 -21.87 12.34 -4.85
C ALA A 140 -23.16 11.90 -4.11
N ALA A 141 -23.01 11.08 -3.06
CA ALA A 141 -24.11 10.67 -2.18
C ALA A 141 -24.46 11.71 -1.09
N GLY A 142 -23.79 12.86 -1.06
CA GLY A 142 -23.99 13.89 -0.03
C GLY A 142 -23.37 13.55 1.33
N VAL A 143 -22.48 12.56 1.39
CA VAL A 143 -21.73 12.19 2.59
C VAL A 143 -20.36 12.86 2.56
N SER A 144 -20.06 13.63 3.60
CA SER A 144 -18.76 14.31 3.71
C SER A 144 -17.62 13.30 3.88
N ALA A 145 -16.54 13.48 3.12
CA ALA A 145 -15.34 12.66 3.22
C ALA A 145 -14.10 13.56 3.31
N ARG A 146 -13.29 13.37 4.35
CA ARG A 146 -12.10 14.17 4.65
C ARG A 146 -10.86 13.28 4.65
N ALA A 147 -9.72 13.82 4.21
CA ALA A 147 -8.44 13.13 4.26
C ALA A 147 -7.41 14.00 5.00
N VAL A 148 -6.99 13.53 6.18
CA VAL A 148 -5.99 14.17 7.04
C VAL A 148 -4.62 13.62 6.69
N LEU A 149 -3.84 14.38 5.92
CA LEU A 149 -2.59 13.93 5.31
C LEU A 149 -1.45 14.89 5.64
N PRO A 150 -0.19 14.42 5.70
CA PRO A 150 0.97 15.31 5.69
C PRO A 150 0.88 16.31 4.54
N GLU A 151 1.10 17.59 4.84
CA GLU A 151 0.99 18.69 3.87
C GLU A 151 1.82 18.47 2.60
N MET A 152 3.01 17.86 2.76
CA MET A 152 3.93 17.57 1.66
C MET A 152 3.39 16.59 0.61
N PHE A 153 2.31 15.84 0.90
CA PHE A 153 1.70 14.93 -0.07
C PHE A 153 0.61 15.61 -0.91
N ILE A 154 0.04 16.71 -0.42
CA ILE A 154 -1.06 17.39 -1.08
C ILE A 154 -0.63 17.93 -2.45
N GLY A 155 -1.42 17.62 -3.48
CA GLY A 155 -1.13 18.00 -4.86
C GLY A 155 -0.25 17.00 -5.63
N SER A 156 0.20 15.91 -5.01
CA SER A 156 0.86 14.81 -5.72
C SER A 156 -0.14 13.96 -6.51
N GLY A 157 0.30 13.39 -7.62
CA GLY A 157 -0.54 12.55 -8.46
C GLY A 157 -1.00 11.27 -7.76
N LEU A 158 -0.19 10.73 -6.83
CA LEU A 158 -0.61 9.60 -6.00
C LEU A 158 -1.75 9.99 -5.04
N THR A 159 -1.65 11.17 -4.40
CA THR A 159 -2.71 11.67 -3.52
C THR A 159 -4.00 11.90 -4.27
N GLU A 160 -3.94 12.50 -5.47
CA GLU A 160 -5.11 12.65 -6.33
C GLU A 160 -5.66 11.27 -6.77
N SER A 161 -4.81 10.32 -7.15
CA SER A 161 -5.24 8.99 -7.59
C SER A 161 -5.92 8.17 -6.50
N ALA A 162 -5.48 8.30 -5.24
CA ALA A 162 -6.03 7.55 -4.13
C ALA A 162 -7.24 8.24 -3.47
N TYR A 163 -7.26 9.58 -3.45
CA TYR A 163 -8.16 10.35 -2.58
C TYR A 163 -8.93 11.48 -3.28
N ARG A 164 -8.86 11.60 -4.61
CA ARG A 164 -9.66 12.60 -5.37
C ARG A 164 -11.09 12.59 -4.88
N GLY A 165 -11.69 13.77 -4.69
CA GLY A 165 -13.04 13.94 -4.14
C GLY A 165 -13.10 14.16 -2.63
N ALA A 166 -12.03 13.87 -1.89
CA ALA A 166 -11.92 14.18 -0.47
C ALA A 166 -11.74 15.69 -0.22
N GLU A 167 -12.18 16.15 0.96
CA GLU A 167 -11.74 17.42 1.51
C GLU A 167 -10.41 17.23 2.24
N PHE A 168 -9.32 17.72 1.65
CA PHE A 168 -7.99 17.58 2.23
C PHE A 168 -7.81 18.47 3.48
N ARG A 169 -7.28 17.87 4.54
CA ARG A 169 -6.90 18.51 5.80
C ARG A 169 -5.38 18.35 5.99
N PRO A 170 -4.57 19.27 5.44
CA PRO A 170 -3.12 19.16 5.52
C PRO A 170 -2.62 19.29 6.97
N VAL A 171 -1.67 18.44 7.33
CA VAL A 171 -0.96 18.50 8.61
C VAL A 171 0.48 18.91 8.34
N ALA A 172 0.82 20.15 8.69
CA ALA A 172 2.19 20.64 8.59
C ALA A 172 3.11 19.93 9.60
N LYS A 173 4.41 19.86 9.30
CA LYS A 173 5.39 19.25 10.20
C LYS A 173 5.35 19.91 11.59
N GLY A 174 5.20 19.09 12.63
CA GLY A 174 5.14 19.54 14.02
C GLY A 174 3.76 19.97 14.51
N GLN A 175 2.73 19.98 13.65
CA GLN A 175 1.35 20.13 14.12
C GLN A 175 0.85 18.86 14.83
N PRO A 176 -0.04 18.99 15.83
CA PRO A 176 -0.62 17.85 16.53
C PRO A 176 -1.58 17.08 15.61
N TYR A 177 -1.09 15.99 15.01
CA TYR A 177 -1.85 15.16 14.07
C TYR A 177 -3.17 14.65 14.66
N VAL A 178 -3.16 14.16 15.91
CA VAL A 178 -4.37 13.66 16.60
C VAL A 178 -5.44 14.73 16.67
N GLN A 179 -5.09 15.93 17.14
CA GLN A 179 -6.03 17.05 17.23
C GLN A 179 -6.62 17.41 15.86
N ARG A 180 -5.79 17.46 14.81
CA ARG A 180 -6.28 17.72 13.44
C ARG A 180 -7.22 16.64 12.94
N PHE A 181 -6.96 15.39 13.30
CA PHE A 181 -7.83 14.27 12.94
C PHE A 181 -9.16 14.32 13.69
N VAL A 182 -9.14 14.65 14.98
CA VAL A 182 -10.35 14.81 15.80
C VAL A 182 -11.18 16.02 15.36
N GLU A 183 -10.56 17.17 15.07
CA GLU A 183 -11.23 18.33 14.45
C GLU A 183 -11.93 17.93 13.14
N ALA A 184 -11.30 17.05 12.35
CA ALA A 184 -11.93 16.56 11.13
C ALA A 184 -13.17 15.72 11.43
N LEU A 185 -13.31 15.08 12.60
CA LEU A 185 -14.47 14.27 13.01
C LEU A 185 -15.66 15.06 13.55
N ASP A 186 -15.59 16.40 13.61
CA ASP A 186 -16.69 17.23 14.14
C ASP A 186 -18.02 17.06 13.38
N SER A 187 -17.98 16.57 12.13
CA SER A 187 -19.16 16.30 11.31
C SER A 187 -19.29 14.82 10.88
N PRO A 188 -20.52 14.30 10.74
CA PRO A 188 -20.78 12.95 10.22
C PRO A 188 -20.11 12.69 8.87
N GLY A 189 -19.74 11.43 8.61
CA GLY A 189 -19.10 10.99 7.37
C GLY A 189 -17.78 10.24 7.59
N LEU A 190 -16.95 10.22 6.55
CA LEU A 190 -15.66 9.52 6.53
C LEU A 190 -14.50 10.47 6.85
N VAL A 191 -13.60 10.06 7.74
CA VAL A 191 -12.28 10.69 7.93
C VAL A 191 -11.20 9.64 7.69
N TYR A 192 -10.36 9.88 6.70
CA TYR A 192 -9.17 9.08 6.41
C TYR A 192 -7.92 9.76 6.97
N GLY A 193 -6.96 8.98 7.44
CA GLY A 193 -5.65 9.45 7.85
C GLY A 193 -4.55 8.44 7.57
N TYR A 194 -3.32 8.91 7.53
CA TYR A 194 -2.16 8.14 7.11
C TYR A 194 -0.92 8.49 7.94
N THR A 195 -0.14 7.48 8.31
CA THR A 195 1.18 7.65 8.93
C THR A 195 2.21 6.67 8.34
N ALA A 196 3.35 7.21 7.89
CA ALA A 196 4.47 6.46 7.32
C ALA A 196 5.54 6.04 8.34
N ALA A 197 5.34 6.38 9.62
CA ALA A 197 6.43 6.34 10.60
C ALA A 197 7.00 4.93 10.85
N LEU A 198 6.14 3.91 10.77
CA LEU A 198 6.52 2.52 11.04
C LEU A 198 7.31 1.92 9.87
N ASP A 199 6.77 2.03 8.66
CA ASP A 199 7.46 1.61 7.42
C ASP A 199 8.80 2.33 7.23
N HIS A 200 8.85 3.65 7.43
CA HIS A 200 10.10 4.41 7.35
C HIS A 200 11.17 3.84 8.30
N ALA A 201 10.79 3.50 9.54
CA ALA A 201 11.71 2.91 10.50
C ALA A 201 12.16 1.49 10.11
N ALA A 202 11.29 0.71 9.48
CA ALA A 202 11.59 -0.62 8.95
C ALA A 202 12.62 -0.53 7.81
N HIS A 203 12.40 0.35 6.85
CA HIS A 203 13.33 0.60 5.74
C HIS A 203 14.71 1.04 6.23
N VAL A 204 14.76 2.02 7.13
CA VAL A 204 16.03 2.64 7.56
C VAL A 204 16.82 1.76 8.52
N SER A 205 16.15 1.10 9.46
CA SER A 205 16.82 0.41 10.58
C SER A 205 16.53 -1.08 10.67
N GLY A 206 15.58 -1.59 9.89
CA GLY A 206 15.13 -2.97 9.92
C GLY A 206 14.01 -3.22 10.93
N ILE A 207 13.14 -4.16 10.57
CA ILE A 207 12.11 -4.73 11.43
C ILE A 207 12.76 -5.37 12.65
N GLY A 208 12.23 -5.10 13.83
CA GLY A 208 12.78 -5.56 15.12
C GLY A 208 13.92 -4.73 15.68
N SER A 209 14.34 -3.66 15.01
CA SER A 209 15.31 -2.70 15.57
C SER A 209 14.69 -1.84 16.68
N SER A 210 15.51 -1.29 17.56
CA SER A 210 15.04 -0.36 18.61
C SER A 210 14.36 0.87 18.02
N HIS A 211 14.81 1.34 16.85
CA HIS A 211 14.19 2.46 16.13
C HIS A 211 12.78 2.11 15.64
N TRP A 212 12.60 0.90 15.09
CA TRP A 212 11.29 0.40 14.64
C TRP A 212 10.33 0.20 15.82
N HIS A 213 10.79 -0.37 16.94
CA HIS A 213 9.99 -0.47 18.17
C HIS A 213 9.62 0.91 18.75
N ALA A 214 10.51 1.90 18.68
CA ALA A 214 10.18 3.27 19.08
C ALA A 214 9.15 3.93 18.16
N ALA A 215 9.15 3.63 16.86
CA ALA A 215 8.11 4.06 15.93
C ALA A 215 6.77 3.40 16.25
N ALA A 216 6.77 2.10 16.55
CA ALA A 216 5.59 1.35 16.99
C ALA A 216 4.93 1.96 18.24
N ALA A 217 5.71 2.24 19.28
CA ALA A 217 5.22 2.87 20.50
C ALA A 217 4.58 4.25 20.24
N LYS A 218 5.11 5.03 19.29
CA LYS A 218 4.53 6.33 18.90
C LYS A 218 3.21 6.17 18.16
N VAL A 219 3.11 5.19 17.25
CA VAL A 219 1.86 4.87 16.56
C VAL A 219 0.82 4.38 17.56
N ASP A 220 1.19 3.49 18.48
CA ASP A 220 0.30 2.97 19.53
C ASP A 220 -0.26 4.09 20.40
N ALA A 221 0.61 4.99 20.89
CA ALA A 221 0.18 6.16 21.66
C ALA A 221 -0.74 7.10 20.86
N LEU A 222 -0.45 7.32 19.57
CA LEU A 222 -1.30 8.11 18.68
C LEU A 222 -2.70 7.48 18.56
N LEU A 223 -2.78 6.16 18.34
CA LEU A 223 -4.05 5.45 18.24
C LEU A 223 -4.81 5.43 19.58
N GLY A 224 -4.10 5.28 20.70
CA GLY A 224 -4.67 5.37 22.04
C GLY A 224 -5.31 6.74 22.30
N HIS A 225 -4.60 7.83 22.00
CA HIS A 225 -5.15 9.18 22.12
C HIS A 225 -6.35 9.40 21.18
N LEU A 226 -6.30 8.90 19.95
CA LEU A 226 -7.46 8.96 19.05
C LEU A 226 -8.67 8.28 19.68
N LEU A 227 -8.53 7.06 20.20
CA LEU A 227 -9.62 6.31 20.85
C LEU A 227 -10.22 7.06 22.04
N GLU A 228 -9.39 7.72 22.84
CA GLU A 228 -9.85 8.52 23.99
C GLU A 228 -10.66 9.75 23.57
N GLU A 229 -10.35 10.33 22.40
CA GLU A 229 -10.97 11.56 21.89
C GLU A 229 -12.08 11.33 20.84
N LEU A 230 -12.30 10.09 20.37
CA LEU A 230 -13.34 9.80 19.38
C LEU A 230 -14.72 10.29 19.85
N PRO A 231 -15.48 11.03 19.02
CA PRO A 231 -16.88 11.32 19.32
C PRO A 231 -17.70 10.03 19.47
N GLY A 232 -18.82 10.07 20.19
CA GLY A 232 -19.79 8.98 20.16
C GLY A 232 -20.33 8.73 18.74
N ASP A 233 -20.87 7.53 18.52
CA ASP A 233 -21.37 7.06 17.22
C ASP A 233 -20.24 7.04 16.15
N THR A 234 -19.02 6.72 16.58
CA THR A 234 -17.83 6.63 15.71
C THR A 234 -17.25 5.23 15.74
N VAL A 235 -16.97 4.69 14.56
CA VAL A 235 -16.09 3.53 14.41
C VAL A 235 -14.70 4.00 13.97
N LEU A 236 -13.65 3.47 14.59
CA LEU A 236 -12.27 3.60 14.14
C LEU A 236 -11.79 2.27 13.54
N MET A 237 -11.34 2.34 12.31
CA MET A 237 -10.73 1.25 11.55
C MET A 237 -9.24 1.56 11.39
N VAL A 238 -8.37 0.72 11.95
CA VAL A 238 -6.92 0.81 11.79
C VAL A 238 -6.45 -0.30 10.87
N THR A 239 -5.68 0.04 9.83
CA THR A 239 -5.20 -0.94 8.85
C THR A 239 -3.81 -0.59 8.31
N ALA A 240 -3.34 -1.37 7.34
CA ALA A 240 -2.06 -1.18 6.66
C ALA A 240 -2.23 -1.32 5.15
N ASP A 241 -1.26 -0.81 4.40
CA ASP A 241 -1.09 -1.03 2.97
C ASP A 241 -0.30 -2.30 2.63
N HIS A 242 0.65 -2.68 3.49
CA HIS A 242 1.42 -3.92 3.40
C HIS A 242 2.06 -4.29 4.75
N GLY A 243 2.70 -5.46 4.78
CA GLY A 243 3.67 -5.84 5.79
C GLY A 243 5.10 -5.64 5.30
N GLY A 244 6.01 -6.54 5.66
CA GLY A 244 7.39 -6.42 5.21
C GLY A 244 8.32 -7.45 5.84
N ILE A 245 9.54 -7.51 5.31
CA ILE A 245 10.60 -8.40 5.77
C ILE A 245 11.94 -7.67 5.81
N ASN A 246 12.88 -8.16 6.61
CA ASN A 246 14.28 -7.76 6.47
C ASN A 246 14.95 -8.63 5.39
N VAL A 247 15.74 -8.02 4.52
CA VAL A 247 16.53 -8.75 3.52
C VAL A 247 18.01 -8.69 3.88
N PRO A 248 18.66 -9.83 4.20
CA PRO A 248 20.08 -9.85 4.52
C PRO A 248 20.95 -9.56 3.28
N ASP A 249 22.11 -8.94 3.48
CA ASP A 249 23.03 -8.56 2.38
C ASP A 249 23.37 -9.73 1.44
N ALA A 250 23.55 -10.94 1.99
CA ALA A 250 23.86 -12.14 1.21
C ALA A 250 22.71 -12.63 0.31
N ALA A 251 21.47 -12.19 0.57
CA ALA A 251 20.29 -12.48 -0.25
C ALA A 251 19.98 -11.37 -1.27
N ARG A 252 20.80 -10.31 -1.30
CA ARG A 252 20.68 -9.22 -2.28
C ARG A 252 21.49 -9.55 -3.51
N LEU A 253 20.83 -9.53 -4.66
CA LEU A 253 21.46 -9.60 -5.97
C LEU A 253 21.34 -8.23 -6.63
N ASP A 254 22.42 -7.70 -7.18
CA ASP A 254 22.35 -6.49 -8.01
C ASP A 254 22.32 -6.89 -9.48
N LEU A 255 21.22 -6.59 -10.17
CA LEU A 255 21.09 -6.92 -11.59
C LEU A 255 22.15 -6.18 -12.42
N ASP A 256 22.56 -4.99 -11.98
CA ASP A 256 23.47 -4.15 -12.76
C ASP A 256 24.92 -4.65 -12.74
N ALA A 257 25.24 -5.47 -11.74
CA ALA A 257 26.54 -6.12 -11.57
C ALA A 257 26.69 -7.41 -12.39
N ASP A 258 25.60 -7.97 -12.94
CA ASP A 258 25.63 -9.18 -13.78
C ASP A 258 25.29 -8.83 -15.24
N PRO A 259 26.29 -8.83 -16.16
CA PRO A 259 26.04 -8.56 -17.58
C PRO A 259 25.00 -9.48 -18.22
N ALA A 260 24.84 -10.71 -17.72
CA ALA A 260 23.86 -11.65 -18.25
C ALA A 260 22.42 -11.24 -17.87
N LEU A 261 22.22 -10.62 -16.70
CA LEU A 261 20.90 -10.13 -16.29
C LEU A 261 20.53 -8.83 -17.00
N ARG A 262 21.50 -8.04 -17.45
CA ARG A 262 21.26 -6.79 -18.19
C ARG A 262 20.99 -6.99 -19.68
N ALA A 263 21.48 -8.08 -20.27
CA ALA A 263 21.43 -8.28 -21.71
C ALA A 263 19.96 -8.31 -22.21
N GLY A 264 19.65 -7.50 -23.22
CA GLY A 264 18.32 -7.46 -23.84
C GLY A 264 17.26 -6.68 -23.05
N ILE A 265 17.63 -6.01 -21.96
CA ILE A 265 16.73 -5.12 -21.20
C ILE A 265 16.87 -3.68 -21.72
N ARG A 266 15.73 -3.09 -22.09
CA ARG A 266 15.60 -1.67 -22.46
C ARG A 266 15.38 -0.78 -21.24
N MET A 267 14.51 -1.21 -20.33
CA MET A 267 14.15 -0.43 -19.13
C MET A 267 13.85 -1.36 -17.93
N VAL A 268 14.26 -0.90 -16.75
CA VAL A 268 13.98 -1.54 -15.46
C VAL A 268 13.02 -0.65 -14.68
N ALA A 269 11.94 -1.25 -14.17
CA ALA A 269 10.99 -0.64 -13.26
C ALA A 269 10.61 -1.65 -12.15
N GLY A 270 9.61 -1.31 -11.34
CA GLY A 270 9.23 -2.02 -10.13
C GLY A 270 10.05 -1.61 -8.91
N GLU A 271 10.23 -2.54 -7.99
CA GLU A 271 10.92 -2.37 -6.72
C GLU A 271 11.74 -3.63 -6.38
N PRO A 272 12.62 -3.64 -5.35
CA PRO A 272 13.54 -4.74 -5.15
C PRO A 272 12.91 -6.12 -4.96
N ARG A 273 11.66 -6.18 -4.49
CA ARG A 273 10.90 -7.43 -4.34
C ARG A 273 10.16 -7.85 -5.62
N VAL A 274 9.86 -6.91 -6.52
CA VAL A 274 9.17 -7.16 -7.78
C VAL A 274 9.75 -6.31 -8.90
N ARG A 275 10.47 -6.92 -9.85
CA ARG A 275 11.01 -6.20 -11.02
C ARG A 275 10.10 -6.31 -12.23
N TYR A 276 9.93 -5.19 -12.92
CA TYR A 276 9.35 -5.11 -14.24
C TYR A 276 10.46 -4.81 -15.23
N LEU A 277 10.73 -5.77 -16.11
CA LEU A 277 11.75 -5.65 -17.14
C LEU A 277 11.06 -5.44 -18.48
N HIS A 278 11.34 -4.31 -19.10
CA HIS A 278 10.93 -4.02 -20.47
C HIS A 278 12.09 -4.39 -21.39
N THR A 279 11.81 -5.24 -22.36
CA THR A 279 12.84 -5.88 -23.18
C THR A 279 13.01 -5.15 -24.50
N GLU A 280 14.19 -5.28 -25.09
CA GLU A 280 14.41 -4.88 -26.47
C GLU A 280 13.53 -5.73 -27.41
N PRO A 281 13.08 -5.18 -28.57
CA PRO A 281 12.28 -5.94 -29.51
C PRO A 281 12.93 -7.27 -29.91
N GLY A 282 12.23 -8.38 -29.64
CA GLY A 282 12.71 -9.74 -29.93
C GLY A 282 13.56 -10.38 -28.83
N ALA A 283 13.93 -9.66 -27.76
CA ALA A 283 14.80 -10.17 -26.70
C ALA A 283 14.05 -10.88 -25.54
N THR A 284 12.71 -10.80 -25.50
CA THR A 284 11.91 -11.27 -24.35
C THR A 284 12.17 -12.74 -23.97
N ALA A 285 12.30 -13.63 -24.96
CA ALA A 285 12.54 -15.06 -24.70
C ALA A 285 13.94 -15.31 -24.11
N ASP A 286 14.95 -14.59 -24.60
CA ASP A 286 16.33 -14.71 -24.12
C ASP A 286 16.46 -14.15 -22.69
N VAL A 287 15.83 -13.00 -22.42
CA VAL A 287 15.75 -12.40 -21.07
C VAL A 287 15.04 -13.35 -20.12
N LEU A 288 13.88 -13.90 -20.50
CA LEU A 288 13.15 -14.87 -19.69
C LEU A 288 14.03 -16.07 -19.32
N ALA A 289 14.74 -16.66 -20.30
CA ALA A 289 15.60 -17.81 -20.08
C ALA A 289 16.77 -17.48 -19.14
N ALA A 290 17.48 -16.38 -19.40
CA ALA A 290 18.62 -15.95 -18.59
C ALA A 290 18.21 -15.67 -17.13
N TRP A 291 17.12 -14.93 -16.94
CA TRP A 291 16.62 -14.60 -15.59
C TRP A 291 16.09 -15.85 -14.85
N THR A 292 15.38 -16.74 -15.55
CA THR A 292 14.90 -17.99 -14.95
C THR A 292 16.04 -18.88 -14.47
N GLU A 293 17.11 -19.01 -15.26
CA GLU A 293 18.29 -19.79 -14.88
C GLU A 293 19.02 -19.15 -13.69
N ARG A 294 19.32 -17.84 -13.78
CA ARG A 294 20.12 -17.13 -12.77
C ARG A 294 19.42 -16.98 -11.42
N LEU A 295 18.10 -16.90 -11.42
CA LEU A 295 17.29 -16.70 -10.21
C LEU A 295 16.56 -17.96 -9.75
N ALA A 296 16.96 -19.14 -10.25
CA ALA A 296 16.37 -20.41 -9.85
C ALA A 296 16.36 -20.55 -8.31
N GLY A 297 15.17 -20.72 -7.75
CA GLY A 297 14.95 -20.83 -6.29
C GLY A 297 14.98 -19.52 -5.51
N ARG A 298 15.20 -18.36 -6.16
CA ARG A 298 15.21 -17.03 -5.54
C ARG A 298 14.06 -16.13 -5.98
N ALA A 299 13.54 -16.34 -7.19
CA ALA A 299 12.41 -15.58 -7.70
C ALA A 299 11.56 -16.42 -8.67
N SER A 300 10.29 -16.04 -8.81
CA SER A 300 9.43 -16.44 -9.91
C SER A 300 9.65 -15.46 -11.06
N VAL A 301 10.00 -15.96 -12.25
CA VAL A 301 10.21 -15.17 -13.47
C VAL A 301 9.12 -15.54 -14.46
N GLN A 302 8.31 -14.57 -14.85
CA GLN A 302 7.14 -14.77 -15.71
C GLN A 302 7.11 -13.73 -16.82
N THR A 303 6.58 -14.10 -17.99
CA THR A 303 6.15 -13.10 -18.98
C THR A 303 5.00 -12.26 -18.45
N ARG A 304 4.77 -11.08 -19.04
CA ARG A 304 3.59 -10.24 -18.77
C ARG A 304 2.30 -11.07 -18.81
N GLU A 305 2.13 -11.86 -19.86
CA GLU A 305 0.92 -12.63 -20.12
C GLU A 305 0.71 -13.69 -19.04
N GLN A 306 1.77 -14.37 -18.62
CA GLN A 306 1.72 -15.34 -17.51
C GLN A 306 1.39 -14.66 -16.17
N ALA A 307 2.00 -13.51 -15.89
CA ALA A 307 1.74 -12.76 -14.66
C ALA A 307 0.28 -12.28 -14.63
N VAL A 308 -0.24 -11.72 -15.71
CA VAL A 308 -1.65 -11.31 -15.85
C VAL A 308 -2.59 -12.52 -15.71
N ALA A 309 -2.31 -13.62 -16.42
CA ALA A 309 -3.13 -14.83 -16.38
C ALA A 309 -3.16 -15.51 -15.00
N SER A 310 -2.14 -15.30 -14.17
CA SER A 310 -2.14 -15.79 -12.78
C SER A 310 -3.15 -15.08 -11.88
N GLY A 311 -3.66 -13.92 -12.30
CA GLY A 311 -4.66 -13.14 -11.58
C GLY A 311 -4.11 -12.30 -10.44
N VAL A 312 -2.78 -12.21 -10.26
CA VAL A 312 -2.17 -11.45 -9.15
C VAL A 312 -2.53 -9.97 -9.14
N PHE A 313 -2.75 -9.37 -10.32
CA PHE A 313 -3.19 -7.97 -10.45
C PHE A 313 -4.70 -7.78 -10.37
N GLY A 314 -5.49 -8.87 -10.27
CA GLY A 314 -6.92 -8.84 -10.59
C GLY A 314 -7.18 -8.63 -12.11
N PRO A 315 -8.41 -8.27 -12.52
CA PRO A 315 -8.72 -7.97 -13.91
C PRO A 315 -7.90 -6.79 -14.43
N VAL A 316 -7.08 -7.00 -15.47
CA VAL A 316 -6.24 -5.96 -16.05
C VAL A 316 -6.92 -5.36 -17.28
N ARG A 317 -7.06 -4.03 -17.31
CA ARG A 317 -7.54 -3.32 -18.50
C ARG A 317 -6.45 -3.27 -19.56
N ASP A 318 -6.84 -3.36 -20.83
CA ASP A 318 -5.90 -3.34 -21.97
C ASP A 318 -4.99 -2.09 -21.96
N GLU A 319 -5.54 -0.93 -21.57
CA GLU A 319 -4.83 0.34 -21.46
C GLU A 319 -3.73 0.35 -20.38
N HIS A 320 -3.77 -0.58 -19.43
CA HIS A 320 -2.79 -0.71 -18.35
C HIS A 320 -1.70 -1.75 -18.65
N LEU A 321 -1.88 -2.64 -19.63
CA LEU A 321 -0.96 -3.75 -19.90
C LEU A 321 0.48 -3.30 -20.14
N ALA A 322 0.67 -2.21 -20.89
CA ALA A 322 1.99 -1.69 -21.24
C ALA A 322 2.76 -1.07 -20.05
N ARG A 323 2.11 -0.88 -18.90
CA ARG A 323 2.75 -0.45 -17.64
C ARG A 323 3.44 -1.62 -16.93
N ILE A 324 2.98 -2.85 -17.17
CA ILE A 324 3.60 -4.09 -16.66
C ILE A 324 4.79 -4.42 -17.56
N GLY A 325 5.91 -4.84 -16.98
CA GLY A 325 7.09 -5.30 -17.72
C GLY A 325 6.77 -6.45 -18.67
N ASP A 326 7.55 -6.61 -19.74
CA ASP A 326 7.44 -7.81 -20.61
C ASP A 326 7.81 -9.07 -19.81
N ILE A 327 8.71 -8.91 -18.83
CA ILE A 327 9.02 -9.90 -17.81
C ILE A 327 8.72 -9.30 -16.44
N VAL A 328 8.05 -10.07 -15.60
CA VAL A 328 7.79 -9.80 -14.19
C VAL A 328 8.59 -10.78 -13.34
N VAL A 329 9.39 -10.25 -12.41
CA VAL A 329 10.26 -11.04 -11.54
C VAL A 329 9.84 -10.79 -10.10
N THR A 330 9.26 -11.79 -9.45
CA THR A 330 8.80 -11.69 -8.07
C THR A 330 9.71 -12.49 -7.15
N CYS A 331 10.39 -11.83 -6.22
CA CYS A 331 11.29 -12.48 -5.27
C CYS A 331 10.53 -13.43 -4.34
N THR A 332 11.19 -14.54 -3.99
CA THR A 332 10.70 -15.52 -3.01
C THR A 332 11.60 -15.52 -1.77
N GLY A 333 11.05 -15.88 -0.61
CA GLY A 333 11.79 -15.85 0.65
C GLY A 333 12.29 -14.44 0.97
N ASP A 334 13.53 -14.34 1.43
CA ASP A 334 14.19 -13.09 1.84
C ASP A 334 15.11 -12.49 0.77
N ASN A 335 14.92 -12.84 -0.51
CA ASN A 335 15.75 -12.32 -1.60
C ASN A 335 15.33 -10.91 -2.04
N ALA A 336 16.27 -10.08 -2.47
CA ALA A 336 15.95 -8.83 -3.18
C ALA A 336 16.84 -8.67 -4.40
N ILE A 337 16.29 -8.05 -5.43
CA ILE A 337 17.01 -7.74 -6.67
C ILE A 337 17.16 -6.24 -6.72
N LEU A 338 18.36 -5.72 -6.51
CA LEU A 338 18.70 -4.29 -6.62
C LEU A 338 18.94 -3.91 -8.09
N ALA A 339 18.81 -2.63 -8.39
CA ALA A 339 19.12 -2.05 -9.69
C ALA A 339 19.93 -0.76 -9.50
N THR A 340 21.17 -0.88 -9.04
CA THR A 340 21.97 0.26 -8.55
C THR A 340 22.34 1.29 -9.62
N ALA A 341 22.25 0.94 -10.91
CA ALA A 341 22.41 1.88 -12.02
C ALA A 341 21.10 2.61 -12.40
N HIS A 342 19.96 2.14 -11.90
CA HIS A 342 18.63 2.65 -12.20
C HIS A 342 17.95 3.33 -11.00
N GLU A 343 18.44 3.08 -9.79
CA GLU A 343 17.84 3.52 -8.53
C GLU A 343 18.75 4.47 -7.75
N PRO A 344 18.20 5.34 -6.90
CA PRO A 344 19.02 6.17 -6.02
C PRO A 344 19.85 5.28 -5.07
N PRO A 345 21.09 5.67 -4.71
CA PRO A 345 21.97 4.84 -3.86
C PRO A 345 21.36 4.44 -2.51
N GLN A 346 20.43 5.24 -2.00
CA GLN A 346 19.69 4.98 -0.77
C GLN A 346 18.85 3.70 -0.84
N ALA A 347 18.35 3.32 -2.02
CA ALA A 347 17.57 2.08 -2.19
C ALA A 347 18.39 0.83 -1.81
N ALA A 348 19.70 0.83 -2.12
CA ALA A 348 20.60 -0.27 -1.75
C ALA A 348 20.95 -0.30 -0.25
N GLN A 349 20.71 0.79 0.48
CA GLN A 349 20.99 0.93 1.92
C GLN A 349 19.83 0.50 2.82
N LEU A 350 18.65 0.24 2.23
CA LEU A 350 17.47 -0.19 2.98
C LEU A 350 17.70 -1.56 3.64
N VAL A 351 17.00 -1.81 4.73
CA VAL A 351 17.06 -3.07 5.50
C VAL A 351 15.75 -3.84 5.38
N GLY A 352 14.63 -3.16 5.69
CA GLY A 352 13.28 -3.64 5.44
C GLY A 352 12.91 -3.51 3.96
N PHE A 353 12.15 -4.46 3.45
CA PHE A 353 11.62 -4.48 2.09
C PHE A 353 10.21 -5.06 2.08
N HIS A 354 9.43 -4.68 1.07
CA HIS A 354 8.10 -5.18 0.76
C HIS A 354 7.87 -5.10 -0.76
N GLY A 355 6.68 -5.47 -1.23
CA GLY A 355 6.30 -5.48 -2.65
C GLY A 355 5.97 -6.88 -3.18
N GLY A 356 6.53 -7.92 -2.57
CA GLY A 356 6.36 -9.31 -3.00
C GLY A 356 5.01 -9.95 -2.64
N LEU A 357 4.95 -11.27 -2.79
CA LEU A 357 3.76 -12.11 -2.52
C LEU A 357 3.88 -12.90 -1.21
N ALA A 358 4.95 -12.71 -0.42
CA ALA A 358 5.09 -13.43 0.83
C ALA A 358 3.93 -13.07 1.79
N PRO A 359 3.41 -14.01 2.59
CA PRO A 359 2.40 -13.71 3.60
C PRO A 359 2.82 -12.55 4.52
N GLU A 360 4.10 -12.48 4.88
CA GLU A 360 4.69 -11.42 5.71
C GLU A 360 4.59 -10.02 5.07
N GLU A 361 4.53 -9.95 3.74
CA GLU A 361 4.38 -8.70 2.98
C GLU A 361 2.91 -8.40 2.68
N THR A 362 2.07 -9.42 2.52
CA THR A 362 0.70 -9.26 2.01
C THR A 362 -0.39 -9.31 3.08
N ALA A 363 -0.17 -9.98 4.21
CA ALA A 363 -1.15 -10.03 5.29
C ALA A 363 -1.13 -8.70 6.06
N ILE A 364 -2.28 -8.03 6.11
CA ILE A 364 -2.46 -6.74 6.79
C ILE A 364 -3.59 -6.87 7.82
N PRO A 365 -3.53 -6.15 8.95
CA PRO A 365 -4.61 -6.14 9.91
C PRO A 365 -5.71 -5.18 9.47
N LEU A 366 -6.93 -5.49 9.89
CA LEU A 366 -7.97 -4.51 10.14
C LEU A 366 -8.37 -4.63 11.60
N ILE A 367 -8.15 -3.56 12.37
CA ILE A 367 -8.54 -3.46 13.77
C ILE A 367 -9.71 -2.49 13.87
N VAL A 368 -10.84 -2.96 14.39
CA VAL A 368 -12.07 -2.17 14.47
C VAL A 368 -12.41 -1.86 15.92
N PHE A 369 -12.56 -0.58 16.24
CA PHE A 369 -13.00 -0.10 17.54
C PHE A 369 -14.32 0.66 17.38
N SER A 370 -15.30 0.41 18.23
CA SER A 370 -16.57 1.15 18.28
C SER A 370 -16.65 1.93 19.60
N ARG A 371 -17.22 3.14 19.55
CA ARG A 371 -17.46 3.98 20.72
C ARG A 371 -18.87 4.53 20.77
#